data_AF-A0A8H8XM58-F1
#
_entry.id   AF-A0A8H8XM58-F1
#
_cell.length_a   1.000
_cell.length_b   1.000
_cell.length_c   1.000
_cell.angle_alpha   90.00
_cell.angle_beta   90.00
_cell.angle_gamma   90.00
#
_symmetry.space_group_name_H-M   'P 1'
#
loop_
_entity.id
_entity.type
_entity.pdbx_description
1 polymer ?
#
loop_
_entity_poly.entity_id
_entity_poly.type
_entity_poly.pdbx_seq_one_letter_code
_entity_poly.pdbx_strand_id
1 'polypeptide(L)'
;MHDDRDPRDDFSDDEMAGLLPIREVARRTGVNPVTLRAWERRYGLIVPQRTAKGHRLYSQAQVAQVQQILDWLERGVSVSQVRGLLSDARVPSGADDHGWRARREQLLGAIANLAERALDDGFNQAVALYPPATVCRHLLLPLLEDLHRRWVSLPNAELERAFFLSWLRSKLGARLYHSNRLLGSAPLLLVNCSSAPLEPALWLCAWLVGSAECPVSVLDWPLPAPQLALAVQRMQPRAVLLYASEALDRDALARLLQGVACPCLLCGPAAERQRDQLAAIADLHLTLDPLDAQQCLHGLGLLGLQGELRHAPIDLAP
;
A
#
# COMPACT_ATOMS: atom_id res chain seq x y z
N MET A 1 -1.08 -31.66 -48.23
CA MET A 1 0.14 -31.21 -47.54
C MET A 1 -0.14 -29.81 -47.03
N HIS A 2 -0.75 -29.70 -45.85
CA HIS A 2 -0.93 -28.44 -45.12
C HIS A 2 -0.07 -28.63 -43.86
N ASP A 3 0.97 -27.80 -43.74
CA ASP A 3 1.85 -27.74 -42.58
C ASP A 3 1.07 -27.06 -41.46
N ASP A 4 0.38 -27.88 -40.65
CA ASP A 4 -0.43 -27.45 -39.51
C ASP A 4 0.48 -27.36 -38.27
N ARG A 5 1.60 -26.64 -38.39
CA ARG A 5 2.44 -26.29 -37.25
C ARG A 5 1.82 -25.11 -36.53
N ASP A 6 1.25 -25.40 -35.37
CA ASP A 6 0.79 -24.43 -34.42
C ASP A 6 2.00 -23.57 -33.96
N PRO A 7 1.98 -22.23 -34.10
CA PRO A 7 3.07 -21.35 -33.66
C PRO A 7 3.29 -21.38 -32.12
N ARG A 8 2.53 -22.21 -31.40
CA ARG A 8 2.65 -22.48 -29.96
C ARG A 8 3.74 -23.49 -29.59
N ASP A 9 4.31 -24.22 -30.56
CA ASP A 9 5.32 -25.28 -30.33
C ASP A 9 6.79 -24.84 -30.55
N ASP A 10 7.04 -23.55 -30.82
CA ASP A 10 8.35 -23.08 -31.29
C ASP A 10 9.29 -22.53 -30.20
N PHE A 11 8.97 -22.72 -28.91
CA PHE A 11 9.81 -22.24 -27.81
C PHE A 11 10.53 -23.39 -27.12
N SER A 12 11.86 -23.33 -27.14
CA SER A 12 12.70 -24.32 -26.46
C SER A 12 12.55 -24.24 -24.94
N ASP A 13 12.66 -25.38 -24.24
CA ASP A 13 12.59 -25.46 -22.77
C ASP A 13 13.60 -24.51 -22.08
N ASP A 14 14.73 -24.19 -22.74
CA ASP A 14 15.75 -23.24 -22.28
C ASP A 14 15.28 -21.77 -22.30
N GLU A 15 14.46 -21.36 -23.28
CA GLU A 15 13.88 -20.00 -23.31
C GLU A 15 12.82 -19.80 -22.21
N MET A 16 12.12 -20.88 -21.84
CA MET A 16 11.17 -20.88 -20.73
C MET A 16 11.85 -20.83 -19.35
N ALA A 17 13.10 -21.31 -19.22
CA ALA A 17 13.85 -21.31 -17.96
C ALA A 17 14.14 -19.90 -17.42
N GLY A 18 14.14 -18.88 -18.27
CA GLY A 18 14.35 -17.47 -17.90
C GLY A 18 13.08 -16.67 -17.58
N LEU A 19 11.88 -17.27 -17.72
CA LEU A 19 10.62 -16.57 -17.56
C LEU A 19 10.02 -16.73 -16.17
N LEU A 20 9.36 -15.68 -15.69
CA LEU A 20 8.81 -15.59 -14.34
C LEU A 20 7.29 -15.78 -14.34
N PRO A 21 6.72 -16.55 -13.40
CA PRO A 21 5.28 -16.60 -13.21
C PRO A 21 4.75 -15.26 -12.67
N ILE A 22 3.46 -14.98 -12.89
CA ILE A 22 2.84 -13.71 -12.47
C ILE A 22 3.02 -13.36 -10.98
N ARG A 23 3.10 -14.37 -10.10
CA ARG A 23 3.34 -14.17 -8.67
C ARG A 23 4.73 -13.61 -8.39
N GLU A 24 5.74 -14.10 -9.11
CA GLU A 24 7.11 -13.63 -8.97
C GLU A 24 7.28 -12.22 -9.55
N VAL A 25 6.59 -11.92 -10.67
CA VAL A 25 6.52 -10.53 -11.19
C VAL A 25 5.86 -9.60 -10.17
N ALA A 26 4.75 -10.04 -9.57
CA ALA A 26 4.06 -9.25 -8.55
C ALA A 26 4.95 -8.99 -7.34
N ARG A 27 5.70 -10.00 -6.87
CA ARG A 27 6.66 -9.86 -5.76
C ARG A 27 7.77 -8.87 -6.09
N ARG A 28 8.33 -8.93 -7.31
CA ARG A 28 9.42 -8.03 -7.74
C ARG A 28 8.99 -6.59 -8.00
N THR A 29 7.74 -6.39 -8.41
CA THR A 29 7.24 -5.07 -8.84
C THR A 29 6.29 -4.43 -7.84
N GLY A 30 5.83 -5.17 -6.82
CA GLY A 30 4.80 -4.72 -5.89
C GLY A 30 3.40 -4.58 -6.50
N VAL A 31 3.21 -5.00 -7.76
CA VAL A 31 1.93 -4.87 -8.48
C VAL A 31 1.13 -6.15 -8.34
N ASN A 32 -0.11 -6.05 -7.83
CA ASN A 32 -0.97 -7.20 -7.64
C ASN A 32 -1.22 -7.95 -8.98
N PRO A 33 -1.24 -9.30 -8.99
CA PRO A 33 -1.56 -10.09 -10.17
C PRO A 33 -2.87 -9.69 -10.88
N VAL A 34 -3.87 -9.20 -10.15
CA VAL A 34 -5.13 -8.70 -10.73
C VAL A 34 -4.88 -7.45 -11.59
N THR A 35 -4.07 -6.52 -11.10
CA THR A 35 -3.70 -5.28 -11.81
C THR A 35 -2.87 -5.60 -13.05
N LEU A 36 -1.89 -6.50 -12.95
CA LEU A 36 -1.10 -6.98 -14.10
C LEU A 36 -2.01 -7.59 -15.19
N ARG A 37 -2.98 -8.43 -14.80
CA ARG A 37 -3.97 -9.00 -15.75
C ARG A 37 -4.87 -7.93 -16.35
N ALA A 38 -5.22 -6.90 -15.60
CA ALA A 38 -6.02 -5.78 -16.12
C ALA A 38 -5.22 -4.98 -17.15
N TRP A 39 -3.93 -4.74 -16.91
CA TRP A 39 -3.03 -4.05 -17.85
C TRP A 39 -2.84 -4.83 -19.15
N GLU A 40 -2.66 -6.15 -19.08
CA GLU A 40 -2.66 -7.03 -20.25
C GLU A 40 -3.99 -6.91 -21.02
N ARG A 41 -5.11 -7.19 -20.36
CA ARG A 41 -6.42 -7.34 -21.04
C ARG A 41 -6.98 -6.02 -21.59
N ARG A 42 -6.85 -4.92 -20.86
CA ARG A 42 -7.53 -3.65 -21.17
C ARG A 42 -6.67 -2.71 -22.01
N TYR A 43 -5.35 -2.75 -21.82
CA TYR A 43 -4.44 -1.78 -22.42
C TYR A 43 -3.36 -2.42 -23.30
N GLY A 44 -3.16 -3.74 -23.20
CA GLY A 44 -2.08 -4.43 -23.91
C GLY A 44 -0.70 -3.96 -23.48
N LEU A 45 -0.57 -3.46 -22.24
CA LEU A 45 0.68 -2.87 -21.74
C LEU A 45 1.76 -3.93 -21.48
N ILE A 46 1.36 -5.15 -21.15
CA ILE A 46 2.26 -6.29 -20.95
C ILE A 46 1.64 -7.52 -21.61
N VAL A 47 2.40 -8.23 -22.43
CA VAL A 47 1.92 -9.37 -23.22
C VAL A 47 2.66 -10.63 -22.81
N PRO A 48 2.18 -11.40 -21.81
CA PRO A 48 2.89 -12.56 -21.33
C PRO A 48 2.98 -13.66 -22.39
N GLN A 49 4.03 -14.47 -22.29
CA GLN A 49 4.05 -15.77 -22.95
C GLN A 49 3.14 -16.73 -22.20
N ARG A 50 2.65 -17.77 -22.88
CA ARG A 50 1.74 -18.76 -22.30
C ARG A 50 2.31 -20.15 -22.43
N THR A 51 2.34 -20.89 -21.32
CA THR A 51 2.61 -22.34 -21.35
C THR A 51 1.50 -23.07 -22.12
N ALA A 52 1.75 -24.31 -22.54
CA ALA A 52 0.71 -25.19 -23.10
C ALA A 52 -0.55 -25.32 -22.21
N LYS A 53 -0.39 -25.24 -20.88
CA LYS A 53 -1.49 -25.26 -19.90
C LYS A 53 -2.18 -23.89 -19.71
N GLY A 54 -1.76 -22.86 -20.44
CA GLY A 54 -2.34 -21.52 -20.41
C GLY A 54 -1.85 -20.59 -19.28
N HIS A 55 -0.87 -21.00 -18.46
CA HIS A 55 -0.24 -20.14 -17.45
C HIS A 55 0.60 -19.03 -18.08
N ARG A 56 0.59 -17.85 -17.46
CA ARG A 56 1.33 -16.66 -17.91
C ARG A 56 2.76 -16.68 -17.39
N LEU A 57 3.70 -16.47 -18.31
CA LEU A 57 5.13 -16.35 -18.06
C LEU A 57 5.62 -15.01 -18.61
N TYR A 58 6.48 -14.33 -17.87
CA TYR A 58 6.96 -12.99 -18.18
C TYR A 58 8.48 -12.95 -18.27
N SER A 59 9.01 -12.26 -19.26
CA SER A 59 10.46 -12.07 -19.39
C SER A 59 10.97 -10.96 -18.47
N GLN A 60 12.28 -10.90 -18.24
CA GLN A 60 12.89 -9.79 -17.48
C GLN A 60 12.65 -8.43 -18.15
N ALA A 61 12.60 -8.37 -19.49
CA ALA A 61 12.24 -7.15 -20.21
C ALA A 61 10.83 -6.68 -19.86
N GLN A 62 9.88 -7.60 -19.66
CA GLN A 62 8.52 -7.26 -19.24
C GLN A 62 8.46 -6.81 -17.78
N VAL A 63 9.31 -7.35 -16.91
CA VAL A 63 9.46 -6.84 -15.54
C VAL A 63 9.99 -5.40 -15.57
N ALA A 64 10.99 -5.11 -16.39
CA ALA A 64 11.50 -3.75 -16.58
C ALA A 64 10.43 -2.81 -17.16
N GLN A 65 9.62 -3.29 -18.09
CA GLN A 65 8.48 -2.53 -18.63
C GLN A 65 7.43 -2.21 -17.54
N VAL A 66 7.14 -3.14 -16.64
CA VAL A 66 6.27 -2.88 -15.48
C VAL A 66 6.85 -1.78 -14.60
N GLN A 67 8.16 -1.79 -14.33
CA GLN A 67 8.82 -0.72 -13.57
C GLN A 67 8.70 0.64 -14.26
N GLN A 68 8.90 0.70 -15.58
CA GLN A 68 8.69 1.94 -16.35
C GLN A 68 7.23 2.43 -16.30
N ILE A 69 6.25 1.52 -16.32
CA ILE A 69 4.84 1.88 -16.14
C ILE A 69 4.64 2.50 -14.75
N LEU A 70 5.22 1.91 -13.70
CA LEU A 70 5.14 2.44 -12.34
C LEU A 70 5.70 3.87 -12.24
N ASP A 71 6.86 4.14 -12.86
CA ASP A 71 7.45 5.49 -12.88
C ASP A 71 6.49 6.54 -13.47
N TRP A 72 5.74 6.18 -14.51
CA TRP A 72 4.73 7.06 -15.11
C TRP A 72 3.53 7.25 -14.19
N LEU A 73 3.03 6.16 -13.60
CA LEU A 73 1.91 6.21 -12.66
C LEU A 73 2.24 7.04 -11.41
N GLU A 74 3.48 6.96 -10.92
CA GLU A 74 3.95 7.77 -9.80
C GLU A 74 3.91 9.26 -10.10
N ARG A 75 4.18 9.65 -11.35
CA ARG A 75 4.08 11.03 -11.84
C ARG A 75 2.64 11.48 -12.09
N GLY A 76 1.67 10.60 -11.90
CA GLY A 76 0.24 10.88 -12.04
C GLY A 76 -0.37 10.52 -13.39
N VAL A 77 0.42 10.01 -14.34
CA VAL A 77 -0.07 9.61 -15.67
C VAL A 77 -1.13 8.53 -15.53
N SER A 78 -2.24 8.64 -16.27
CA SER A 78 -3.26 7.61 -16.26
C SER A 78 -2.81 6.35 -17.01
N VAL A 79 -3.22 5.17 -16.55
CA VAL A 79 -2.85 3.88 -17.18
C VAL A 79 -3.19 3.83 -18.68
N SER A 80 -4.27 4.50 -19.10
CA SER A 80 -4.68 4.61 -20.51
C SER A 80 -3.70 5.35 -21.39
N GLN A 81 -2.93 6.29 -20.83
CA GLN A 81 -1.97 7.11 -21.58
C GLN A 81 -0.58 6.49 -21.62
N VAL A 82 -0.23 5.65 -20.63
CA VAL A 82 1.11 5.07 -20.50
C VAL A 82 1.57 4.37 -21.78
N ARG A 83 0.66 3.68 -22.49
CA ARG A 83 1.00 2.98 -23.74
C ARG A 83 1.65 3.91 -24.78
N GLY A 84 1.11 5.11 -24.95
CA GLY A 84 1.66 6.10 -25.89
C GLY A 84 2.99 6.70 -25.42
N LEU A 85 3.23 6.75 -24.11
CA LEU A 85 4.47 7.29 -23.53
C LEU A 85 5.62 6.29 -23.55
N LEU A 86 5.30 5.00 -23.53
CA LEU A 86 6.30 3.95 -23.73
C LEU A 86 6.82 3.93 -25.18
N SER A 87 6.04 4.41 -26.14
CA SER A 87 6.47 4.56 -27.55
C SER A 87 7.12 5.91 -27.85
N ASP A 88 6.57 7.01 -27.31
CA ASP A 88 7.06 8.37 -27.49
C ASP A 88 7.31 9.02 -26.12
N ALA A 89 8.58 9.23 -25.75
CA ALA A 89 8.99 9.69 -24.42
C ALA A 89 8.63 11.16 -24.08
N ARG A 90 7.57 11.72 -24.68
CA ARG A 90 7.06 13.06 -24.39
C ARG A 90 5.86 12.99 -23.45
N VAL A 91 6.04 13.50 -22.24
CA VAL A 91 4.96 13.68 -21.27
C VAL A 91 3.97 14.72 -21.81
N PRO A 92 2.68 14.40 -22.00
CA PRO A 92 1.67 15.38 -22.34
C PRO A 92 1.50 16.31 -21.15
N SER A 93 1.89 17.58 -21.31
CA SER A 93 1.74 18.58 -20.25
C SER A 93 0.25 18.81 -19.96
N GLY A 94 -0.20 18.45 -18.75
CA GLY A 94 -1.52 18.82 -18.22
C GLY A 94 -2.65 17.80 -18.37
N ALA A 95 -2.44 16.62 -18.97
CA ALA A 95 -3.51 15.63 -19.15
C ALA A 95 -3.75 14.72 -17.93
N ASP A 96 -2.84 14.74 -16.95
CA ASP A 96 -2.73 13.73 -15.89
C ASP A 96 -3.58 14.06 -14.65
N ASP A 97 -3.75 15.35 -14.33
CA ASP A 97 -4.54 15.80 -13.18
C ASP A 97 -6.05 15.64 -13.41
N HIS A 98 -6.51 15.77 -14.66
CA HIS A 98 -7.93 15.68 -15.00
C HIS A 98 -8.55 14.31 -14.68
N GLY A 99 -7.82 13.21 -14.93
CA GLY A 99 -8.33 11.86 -14.68
C GLY A 99 -8.48 11.55 -13.18
N TRP A 100 -7.50 11.95 -12.37
CA TRP A 100 -7.55 11.79 -10.92
C TRP A 100 -8.55 12.74 -10.27
N ARG A 101 -8.64 14.00 -10.74
CA ARG A 101 -9.68 14.96 -10.33
C ARG A 101 -11.08 14.42 -10.56
N ALA A 102 -11.39 13.94 -11.75
CA ALA A 102 -12.72 13.38 -12.06
C ALA A 102 -13.07 12.20 -11.15
N ARG A 103 -12.10 11.32 -10.85
CA ARG A 103 -12.29 10.23 -9.87
C ARG A 103 -12.53 10.75 -8.46
N ARG A 104 -11.77 11.74 -7.99
CA ARG A 104 -11.98 12.37 -6.68
C ARG A 104 -13.37 13.01 -6.58
N GLU A 105 -13.79 13.76 -7.59
CA GLU A 105 -15.11 14.37 -7.67
C GLU A 105 -16.24 13.32 -7.62
N GLN A 106 -16.07 12.20 -8.32
CA GLN A 106 -17.00 11.08 -8.25
C GLN A 106 -17.10 10.50 -6.83
N LEU A 107 -15.98 10.27 -6.14
CA LEU A 107 -15.99 9.75 -4.77
C LEU A 107 -16.58 10.76 -3.78
N LEU A 108 -16.23 12.05 -3.91
CA LEU A 108 -16.83 13.14 -3.12
C LEU A 108 -18.34 13.19 -3.31
N GLY A 109 -18.82 13.10 -4.55
CA GLY A 109 -20.25 13.03 -4.86
C GLY A 109 -20.92 11.81 -4.25
N ALA A 110 -20.28 10.64 -4.30
CA ALA A 110 -20.82 9.44 -3.67
C ALA A 110 -20.91 9.56 -2.14
N ILE A 111 -19.90 10.16 -1.49
CA ILE A 111 -19.88 10.41 -0.04
C ILE A 111 -20.97 11.41 0.34
N ALA A 112 -21.07 12.52 -0.38
CA ALA A 112 -22.08 13.55 -0.12
C ALA A 112 -23.52 13.02 -0.26
N ASN A 113 -23.74 12.03 -1.12
CA ASN A 113 -25.04 11.38 -1.33
C ASN A 113 -25.21 10.07 -0.54
N LEU A 114 -24.25 9.71 0.33
CA LEU A 114 -24.23 8.45 1.10
C LEU A 114 -24.41 7.20 0.20
N ALA A 115 -23.93 7.28 -1.04
CA ALA A 115 -24.10 6.27 -2.06
C ALA A 115 -23.01 5.21 -1.96
N GLU A 116 -23.13 4.29 -0.98
CA GLU A 116 -22.11 3.28 -0.67
C GLU A 116 -21.65 2.48 -1.89
N ARG A 117 -22.59 2.02 -2.72
CA ARG A 117 -22.28 1.25 -3.94
C ARG A 117 -21.43 2.04 -4.92
N ALA A 118 -21.77 3.31 -5.16
CA ALA A 118 -21.02 4.16 -6.08
C ALA A 118 -19.61 4.47 -5.55
N LEU A 119 -19.47 4.67 -4.24
CA LEU A 119 -18.18 4.82 -3.56
C LEU A 119 -17.33 3.54 -3.70
N ASP A 120 -17.91 2.38 -3.44
CA ASP A 120 -17.23 1.09 -3.52
C ASP A 120 -16.80 0.76 -4.95
N ASP A 121 -17.67 0.97 -5.93
CA ASP A 121 -17.40 0.75 -7.34
C ASP A 121 -16.27 1.67 -7.83
N GLY A 122 -16.32 2.96 -7.49
CA GLY A 122 -15.28 3.92 -7.86
C GLY A 122 -13.92 3.54 -7.29
N PHE A 123 -13.88 3.13 -6.02
CA PHE A 123 -12.65 2.65 -5.37
C PHE A 123 -12.15 1.33 -5.97
N ASN A 124 -13.02 0.35 -6.22
CA ASN A 124 -12.63 -0.93 -6.82
C ASN A 124 -12.12 -0.75 -8.25
N GLN A 125 -12.70 0.16 -9.02
CA GLN A 125 -12.22 0.50 -10.36
C GLN A 125 -10.79 1.06 -10.31
N ALA A 126 -10.48 1.93 -9.34
CA ALA A 126 -9.13 2.45 -9.16
C ALA A 126 -8.14 1.33 -8.78
N VAL A 127 -8.46 0.52 -7.77
CA VAL A 127 -7.55 -0.54 -7.28
C VAL A 127 -7.37 -1.67 -8.28
N ALA A 128 -8.34 -1.92 -9.16
CA ALA A 128 -8.17 -2.87 -10.26
C ALA A 128 -7.15 -2.41 -11.30
N LEU A 129 -6.88 -1.11 -11.40
CA LEU A 129 -6.06 -0.49 -12.44
C LEU A 129 -4.73 0.04 -11.93
N TYR A 130 -4.62 0.35 -10.65
CA TYR A 130 -3.46 1.03 -10.08
C TYR A 130 -2.99 0.32 -8.81
N PRO A 131 -1.67 0.27 -8.55
CA PRO A 131 -1.13 -0.21 -7.29
C PRO A 131 -1.63 0.62 -6.09
N PRO A 132 -1.68 0.03 -4.89
CA PRO A 132 -2.13 0.73 -3.67
C PRO A 132 -1.43 2.07 -3.42
N ALA A 133 -0.11 2.14 -3.59
CA ALA A 133 0.66 3.37 -3.40
C ALA A 133 0.21 4.49 -4.36
N THR A 134 -0.02 4.17 -5.64
CA THR A 134 -0.55 5.12 -6.64
C THR A 134 -1.96 5.60 -6.26
N VAL A 135 -2.83 4.70 -5.82
CA VAL A 135 -4.19 5.04 -5.37
C VAL A 135 -4.15 5.92 -4.13
N CYS A 136 -3.29 5.64 -3.15
CA CYS A 136 -3.12 6.49 -1.99
C CYS A 136 -2.64 7.89 -2.39
N ARG A 137 -1.57 7.99 -3.18
CA ARG A 137 -0.94 9.26 -3.59
C ARG A 137 -1.88 10.17 -4.36
N HIS A 138 -2.54 9.64 -5.39
CA HIS A 138 -3.27 10.47 -6.35
C HIS A 138 -4.77 10.54 -6.10
N LEU A 139 -5.33 9.62 -5.31
CA LEU A 139 -6.78 9.55 -5.06
C LEU A 139 -7.13 9.74 -3.58
N LEU A 140 -6.68 8.84 -2.70
CA LEU A 140 -7.20 8.79 -1.32
C LEU A 140 -6.64 9.91 -0.42
N LEU A 141 -5.33 10.17 -0.43
CA LEU A 141 -4.77 11.23 0.41
C LEU A 141 -5.33 12.61 0.01
N PRO A 142 -5.40 12.99 -1.28
CA PRO A 142 -6.03 14.25 -1.65
C PRO A 142 -7.55 14.26 -1.37
N LEU A 143 -8.25 13.12 -1.50
CA LEU A 143 -9.66 13.00 -1.11
C LEU A 143 -9.84 13.27 0.38
N LEU A 144 -8.96 12.76 1.25
CA LEU A 144 -9.01 13.03 2.69
C LEU A 144 -8.80 14.51 2.98
N GLU A 145 -7.89 15.18 2.27
CA GLU A 145 -7.71 16.63 2.40
C GLU A 145 -8.95 17.42 1.94
N ASP A 146 -9.55 17.03 0.81
CA ASP A 146 -10.79 17.64 0.30
C ASP A 146 -11.95 17.47 1.30
N LEU A 147 -12.10 16.26 1.84
CA LEU A 147 -13.10 15.95 2.88
C LEU A 147 -12.83 16.74 4.16
N HIS A 148 -11.57 16.83 4.60
CA HIS A 148 -11.20 17.61 5.77
C HIS A 148 -11.60 19.08 5.59
N ARG A 149 -11.24 19.70 4.46
CA ARG A 149 -11.66 21.08 4.13
C ARG A 149 -13.18 21.23 4.07
N ARG A 150 -13.87 20.29 3.42
CA ARG A 150 -15.33 20.29 3.26
C ARG A 150 -16.06 20.20 4.60
N TRP A 151 -15.61 19.31 5.48
CA TRP A 151 -16.26 19.02 6.76
C TRP A 151 -16.08 20.12 7.80
N VAL A 152 -15.12 21.03 7.64
CA VAL A 152 -14.98 22.20 8.52
C VAL A 152 -16.18 23.15 8.38
N SER A 153 -16.75 23.28 7.18
CA SER A 153 -17.82 24.25 6.90
C SER A 153 -19.20 23.64 6.67
N LEU A 154 -19.31 22.31 6.60
CA LEU A 154 -20.56 21.64 6.23
C LEU A 154 -21.44 21.37 7.47
N PRO A 155 -22.73 21.81 7.48
CA PRO A 155 -23.62 21.60 8.63
C PRO A 155 -23.83 20.12 9.02
N ASN A 156 -23.78 19.21 8.05
CA ASN A 156 -23.97 17.76 8.25
C ASN A 156 -22.67 16.96 8.08
N ALA A 157 -21.52 17.59 8.35
CA ALA A 157 -20.20 16.97 8.21
C ALA A 157 -20.07 15.63 8.94
N GLU A 158 -20.66 15.50 10.13
CA GLU A 158 -20.57 14.26 10.92
C GLU A 158 -21.22 13.06 10.23
N LEU A 159 -22.30 13.27 9.47
CA LEU A 159 -22.97 12.19 8.75
C LEU A 159 -22.10 11.68 7.60
N GLU A 160 -21.56 12.58 6.77
CA GLU A 160 -20.62 12.23 5.70
C GLU A 160 -19.36 11.57 6.26
N ARG A 161 -18.83 12.09 7.37
CA ARG A 161 -17.65 11.55 8.04
C ARG A 161 -17.89 10.15 8.57
N ALA A 162 -18.95 9.94 9.34
CA ALA A 162 -19.29 8.63 9.89
C ALA A 162 -19.52 7.60 8.78
N PHE A 163 -20.23 7.99 7.72
CA PHE A 163 -20.46 7.14 6.55
C PHE A 163 -19.14 6.72 5.88
N PHE A 164 -18.30 7.70 5.51
CA PHE A 164 -17.05 7.43 4.80
C PHE A 164 -16.08 6.61 5.64
N LEU A 165 -15.87 6.97 6.91
CA LEU A 165 -14.95 6.27 7.81
C LEU A 165 -15.42 4.84 8.10
N SER A 166 -16.72 4.61 8.27
CA SER A 166 -17.30 3.27 8.45
C SER A 166 -17.10 2.39 7.22
N TRP A 167 -17.32 2.94 6.03
CA TRP A 167 -17.06 2.25 4.76
C TRP A 167 -15.56 1.94 4.60
N LEU A 168 -14.68 2.92 4.81
CA LEU A 168 -13.23 2.78 4.65
C LEU A 168 -12.68 1.66 5.54
N ARG A 169 -13.06 1.67 6.82
CA ARG A 169 -12.68 0.64 7.81
C ARG A 169 -13.11 -0.75 7.36
N SER A 170 -14.36 -0.88 6.95
CA SER A 170 -14.93 -2.18 6.55
C SER A 170 -14.29 -2.69 5.25
N LYS A 171 -14.07 -1.79 4.30
CA LYS A 171 -13.49 -2.12 3.00
C LYS A 171 -12.03 -2.56 3.10
N LEU A 172 -11.22 -1.79 3.82
CA LEU A 172 -9.81 -2.11 4.03
C LEU A 172 -9.64 -3.28 4.99
N GLY A 173 -10.44 -3.32 6.07
CA GLY A 173 -10.47 -4.43 7.02
C GLY A 173 -10.77 -5.79 6.37
N ALA A 174 -11.75 -5.87 5.47
CA ALA A 174 -12.04 -7.11 4.75
C ALA A 174 -10.85 -7.58 3.90
N ARG A 175 -10.18 -6.66 3.19
CA ARG A 175 -8.99 -6.97 2.39
C ARG A 175 -7.83 -7.44 3.24
N LEU A 176 -7.58 -6.76 4.37
CA LEU A 176 -6.52 -7.12 5.30
C LEU A 176 -6.78 -8.46 5.97
N TYR A 177 -8.01 -8.73 6.39
CA TYR A 177 -8.39 -10.03 6.95
C TYR A 177 -8.07 -11.18 5.99
N HIS A 178 -8.44 -11.05 4.71
CA HIS A 178 -8.14 -12.07 3.71
C HIS A 178 -6.64 -12.17 3.42
N SER A 179 -5.92 -11.04 3.31
CA SER A 179 -4.46 -11.03 3.08
C SER A 179 -3.71 -11.71 4.22
N ASN A 180 -4.01 -11.32 5.47
CA ASN A 180 -3.37 -11.87 6.67
C ASN A 180 -3.51 -13.39 6.76
N ARG A 181 -4.65 -13.96 6.38
CA ARG A 181 -4.89 -15.42 6.45
C ARG A 181 -4.04 -16.23 5.47
N LEU A 182 -3.49 -15.59 4.45
CA LEU A 182 -2.61 -16.24 3.46
C LEU A 182 -1.15 -16.21 3.89
N LEU A 183 -0.81 -15.47 4.95
CA LEU A 183 0.55 -15.17 5.35
C LEU A 183 0.82 -15.74 6.76
N GLY A 184 1.94 -16.46 6.92
CA GLY A 184 2.31 -17.11 8.20
C GLY A 184 3.34 -16.36 9.04
N SER A 185 3.80 -15.19 8.60
CA SER A 185 4.87 -14.43 9.27
C SER A 185 4.36 -13.55 10.41
N ALA A 186 5.26 -13.05 11.26
CA ALA A 186 4.92 -12.05 12.30
C ALA A 186 4.27 -10.80 11.69
N PRO A 187 3.21 -10.25 12.31
CA PRO A 187 2.53 -9.06 11.80
C PRO A 187 3.29 -7.77 12.12
N LEU A 188 2.99 -6.70 11.40
CA LEU A 188 3.24 -5.34 11.86
C LEU A 188 2.05 -4.89 12.72
N LEU A 189 2.32 -4.35 13.89
CA LEU A 189 1.29 -3.84 14.81
C LEU A 189 1.10 -2.35 14.58
N LEU A 190 -0.10 -1.94 14.20
CA LEU A 190 -0.48 -0.54 14.01
C LEU A 190 -1.43 -0.12 15.14
N VAL A 191 -1.14 1.02 15.78
CA VAL A 191 -1.93 1.51 16.93
C VAL A 191 -2.31 2.97 16.71
N ASN A 192 -3.59 3.27 16.88
CA ASN A 192 -4.08 4.65 16.90
C ASN A 192 -3.72 5.30 18.24
N CYS A 193 -3.05 6.45 18.22
CA CYS A 193 -2.76 7.26 19.39
C CYS A 193 -3.52 8.60 19.39
N SER A 194 -4.37 8.84 18.40
CA SER A 194 -5.21 10.03 18.30
C SER A 194 -6.45 9.96 19.20
N SER A 195 -7.11 11.12 19.38
CA SER A 195 -8.39 11.19 20.10
C SER A 195 -9.58 10.71 19.25
N ALA A 196 -9.46 10.81 17.93
CA ALA A 196 -10.49 10.35 16.99
C ALA A 196 -10.64 8.82 17.06
N PRO A 197 -11.88 8.30 17.04
CA PRO A 197 -12.13 6.86 17.17
C PRO A 197 -11.64 6.06 15.97
N LEU A 198 -11.49 6.69 14.81
CA LEU A 198 -10.91 6.08 13.63
C LEU A 198 -10.09 7.11 12.86
N GLU A 199 -8.84 6.74 12.58
CA GLU A 199 -7.94 7.53 11.76
C GLU A 199 -7.84 6.92 10.36
N PRO A 200 -8.30 7.61 9.31
CA PRO A 200 -8.31 7.04 7.96
C PRO A 200 -6.88 6.75 7.46
N ALA A 201 -5.91 7.61 7.79
CA ALA A 201 -4.53 7.43 7.36
C ALA A 201 -3.85 6.21 8.04
N LEU A 202 -4.21 5.86 9.28
CA LEU A 202 -3.78 4.61 9.91
C LEU A 202 -4.21 3.38 9.09
N TRP A 203 -5.45 3.38 8.61
CA TRP A 203 -5.97 2.31 7.75
C TRP A 203 -5.33 2.32 6.35
N LEU A 204 -4.92 3.47 5.83
CA LEU A 204 -4.10 3.55 4.62
C LEU A 204 -2.70 2.95 4.85
N CYS A 205 -2.05 3.22 5.99
CA CYS A 205 -0.80 2.55 6.37
C CYS A 205 -0.98 1.04 6.38
N ALA A 206 -2.04 0.57 7.06
CA ALA A 206 -2.35 -0.85 7.16
C ALA A 206 -2.54 -1.48 5.78
N TRP A 207 -3.27 -0.82 4.87
CA TRP A 207 -3.50 -1.31 3.52
C TRP A 207 -2.22 -1.34 2.67
N LEU A 208 -1.38 -0.31 2.76
CA LEU A 208 -0.09 -0.24 2.03
C LEU A 208 0.86 -1.35 2.50
N VAL A 209 0.99 -1.54 3.82
CA VAL A 209 1.80 -2.61 4.42
C VAL A 209 1.24 -3.99 4.09
N GLY A 210 -0.08 -4.17 4.26
CA GLY A 210 -0.78 -5.43 3.97
C GLY A 210 -0.73 -5.86 2.50
N SER A 211 -0.54 -4.90 1.59
CA SER A 211 -0.37 -5.17 0.15
C SER A 211 1.07 -5.54 -0.22
N ALA A 212 2.04 -5.30 0.67
CA ALA A 212 3.46 -5.65 0.52
C ALA A 212 3.80 -7.00 1.18
N GLU A 213 2.86 -7.94 1.17
CA GLU A 213 2.99 -9.31 1.74
C GLU A 213 3.37 -9.34 3.23
N CYS A 214 3.05 -8.29 3.98
CA CYS A 214 3.26 -8.22 5.42
C CYS A 214 1.90 -8.32 6.14
N PRO A 215 1.69 -9.29 7.04
CA PRO A 215 0.48 -9.32 7.87
C PRO A 215 0.42 -8.07 8.74
N VAL A 216 -0.79 -7.57 9.00
CA VAL A 216 -0.99 -6.38 9.83
C VAL A 216 -2.03 -6.62 10.90
N SER A 217 -1.80 -6.09 12.09
CA SER A 217 -2.81 -6.01 13.13
C SER A 217 -3.05 -4.55 13.46
N VAL A 218 -4.29 -4.10 13.38
CA VAL A 218 -4.67 -2.71 13.63
C VAL A 218 -5.45 -2.64 14.94
N LEU A 219 -5.02 -1.78 15.85
CA LEU A 219 -5.73 -1.43 17.07
C LEU A 219 -6.18 0.03 16.95
N ASP A 220 -7.49 0.24 16.79
CA ASP A 220 -8.09 1.57 16.54
C ASP A 220 -8.11 2.49 17.77
N TRP A 221 -7.61 2.04 18.92
CA TRP A 221 -7.61 2.79 20.18
C TRP A 221 -6.20 2.93 20.77
N PRO A 222 -5.95 4.03 21.50
CA PRO A 222 -4.70 4.21 22.22
C PRO A 222 -4.54 3.16 23.31
N LEU A 223 -3.29 2.67 23.46
CA LEU A 223 -2.92 1.72 24.49
C LEU A 223 -2.04 2.39 25.56
N PRO A 224 -2.28 2.13 26.86
CA PRO A 224 -1.32 2.43 27.90
C PRO A 224 -0.01 1.63 27.73
N ALA A 225 1.11 2.16 28.22
CA ALA A 225 2.44 1.54 28.09
C ALA A 225 2.50 0.05 28.50
N PRO A 226 1.95 -0.38 29.66
CA PRO A 226 1.99 -1.79 30.04
C PRO A 226 1.22 -2.70 29.07
N GLN A 227 0.16 -2.19 28.46
CA GLN A 227 -0.67 -2.95 27.52
C GLN A 227 -0.01 -3.04 26.14
N LEU A 228 0.68 -1.98 25.70
CA LEU A 228 1.49 -2.04 24.49
C LEU A 228 2.64 -3.04 24.63
N ALA A 229 3.38 -2.99 25.75
CA ALA A 229 4.45 -3.95 26.03
C ALA A 229 3.93 -5.40 26.05
N LEU A 230 2.76 -5.64 26.67
CA LEU A 230 2.11 -6.95 26.66
C LEU A 230 1.69 -7.40 25.25
N ALA A 231 1.17 -6.48 24.43
CA ALA A 231 0.80 -6.77 23.05
C ALA A 231 2.04 -7.16 22.23
N VAL A 232 3.14 -6.42 22.35
CA VAL A 232 4.42 -6.74 21.69
C VAL A 232 4.94 -8.09 22.15
N GLN A 233 4.91 -8.39 23.45
CA GLN A 233 5.34 -9.68 24.00
C GLN A 233 4.50 -10.85 23.46
N ARG A 234 3.17 -10.70 23.35
CA ARG A 234 2.27 -11.78 22.95
C ARG A 234 2.19 -11.98 21.44
N MET A 235 2.18 -10.88 20.69
CA MET A 235 2.01 -10.91 19.24
C MET A 235 3.35 -11.03 18.50
N GLN A 236 4.45 -10.73 19.19
CA GLN A 236 5.81 -10.72 18.62
C GLN A 236 5.84 -10.00 17.26
N PRO A 237 5.32 -8.75 17.19
CA PRO A 237 5.23 -8.04 15.92
C PRO A 237 6.63 -7.70 15.42
N ARG A 238 6.78 -7.64 14.10
CA ARG A 238 8.06 -7.26 13.48
C ARG A 238 8.42 -5.80 13.73
N ALA A 239 7.41 -4.95 13.93
CA ALA A 239 7.53 -3.53 14.24
C ALA A 239 6.19 -3.01 14.78
N VAL A 240 6.25 -1.86 15.45
CA VAL A 240 5.08 -1.09 15.89
C VAL A 240 5.03 0.22 15.10
N LEU A 241 3.88 0.52 14.49
CA LEU A 241 3.59 1.83 13.89
C LEU A 241 2.49 2.50 14.72
N LEU A 242 2.86 3.56 15.42
CA LEU A 242 1.94 4.45 16.12
C LEU A 242 1.47 5.51 15.13
N TYR A 243 0.18 5.85 15.15
CA TYR A 243 -0.35 6.95 14.37
C TYR A 243 -0.92 8.04 15.27
N ALA A 244 -0.58 9.30 15.02
CA ALA A 244 -1.12 10.42 15.78
C ALA A 244 -1.37 11.66 14.90
N SER A 245 -2.59 12.18 14.98
CA SER A 245 -3.02 13.43 14.34
C SER A 245 -2.70 14.65 15.21
N GLU A 246 -2.87 14.52 16.52
CA GLU A 246 -2.66 15.55 17.53
C GLU A 246 -1.28 15.45 18.17
N ALA A 247 -0.79 16.57 18.71
CA ALA A 247 0.50 16.61 19.37
C ALA A 247 0.55 15.63 20.56
N LEU A 248 1.65 14.89 20.68
CA LEU A 248 1.89 13.94 21.76
C LEU A 248 2.82 14.55 22.81
N ASP A 249 2.62 14.19 24.07
CA ASP A 249 3.60 14.46 25.12
C ASP A 249 4.83 13.58 24.91
N ARG A 250 5.99 14.22 24.77
CA ARG A 250 7.26 13.53 24.45
C ARG A 250 7.65 12.51 25.50
N ASP A 251 7.49 12.84 26.79
CA ASP A 251 7.87 11.92 27.86
C ASP A 251 6.85 10.79 28.02
N ALA A 252 5.57 11.03 27.75
CA ALA A 252 4.56 9.99 27.68
C ALA A 252 4.83 9.02 26.52
N LEU A 253 5.24 9.53 25.36
CA LEU A 253 5.64 8.69 24.23
C LEU A 253 6.90 7.88 24.56
N ALA A 254 7.92 8.51 25.16
CA ALA A 254 9.11 7.79 25.60
C ALA A 254 8.77 6.67 26.59
N ARG A 255 7.87 6.91 27.55
CA ARG A 255 7.35 5.88 28.47
C ARG A 255 6.52 4.81 27.77
N LEU A 256 5.72 5.16 26.76
CA LEU A 256 4.94 4.22 25.96
C LEU A 256 5.83 3.22 25.23
N LEU A 257 6.99 3.68 24.74
CA LEU A 257 7.96 2.86 24.01
C LEU A 257 8.92 2.10 24.92
N GLN A 258 8.96 2.39 26.23
CA GLN A 258 9.76 1.61 27.19
C GLN A 258 9.31 0.15 27.21
N GLY A 259 10.23 -0.76 26.88
CA GLY A 259 9.94 -2.20 26.84
C GLY A 259 9.41 -2.71 25.50
N VAL A 260 9.31 -1.86 24.48
CA VAL A 260 9.04 -2.29 23.10
C VAL A 260 10.37 -2.68 22.44
N ALA A 261 10.60 -3.98 22.29
CA ALA A 261 11.89 -4.53 21.81
C ALA A 261 12.03 -4.60 20.28
N CYS A 262 11.06 -4.08 19.52
CA CYS A 262 11.04 -4.09 18.06
C CYS A 262 11.07 -2.65 17.51
N PRO A 263 11.44 -2.44 16.24
CA PRO A 263 11.45 -1.11 15.63
C PRO A 263 10.11 -0.38 15.76
N CYS A 264 10.18 0.91 16.09
CA CYS A 264 9.02 1.76 16.30
C CYS A 264 8.96 2.90 15.28
N LEU A 265 7.77 3.15 14.74
CA LEU A 265 7.49 4.26 13.86
C LEU A 265 6.38 5.13 14.47
N LEU A 266 6.49 6.45 14.33
CA LEU A 266 5.38 7.38 14.55
C LEU A 266 5.03 8.05 13.23
N CYS A 267 3.81 7.82 12.77
CA CYS A 267 3.27 8.35 11.53
C CYS A 267 2.19 9.40 11.79
N GLY A 268 2.13 10.41 10.95
CA GLY A 268 1.04 11.38 10.90
C GLY A 268 1.45 12.80 11.29
N PRO A 269 0.51 13.75 11.25
CA PRO A 269 0.79 15.18 11.44
C PRO A 269 1.53 15.53 12.73
N ALA A 270 1.34 14.75 13.80
CA ALA A 270 2.06 14.96 15.05
C ALA A 270 3.58 14.75 14.89
N ALA A 271 3.99 13.73 14.15
CA ALA A 271 5.39 13.40 13.90
C ALA A 271 6.11 14.52 13.13
N GLU A 272 5.41 15.16 12.19
CA GLU A 272 5.93 16.30 11.45
C GLU A 272 6.07 17.55 12.33
N ARG A 273 4.99 17.95 13.01
CA ARG A 273 4.96 19.17 13.82
C ARG A 273 5.95 19.15 14.98
N GLN A 274 6.24 17.97 15.53
CA GLN A 274 7.10 17.80 16.70
C GLN A 274 8.42 17.09 16.37
N ARG A 275 8.83 17.08 15.10
CA ARG A 275 10.01 16.32 14.63
C ARG A 275 11.24 16.54 15.49
N ASP A 276 11.61 17.79 15.76
CA ASP A 276 12.82 18.12 16.54
C ASP A 276 12.73 17.64 17.99
N GLN A 277 11.54 17.71 18.58
CA GLN A 277 11.29 17.27 19.96
C GLN A 277 11.32 15.73 20.09
N LEU A 278 10.76 15.04 19.10
CA LEU A 278 10.60 13.58 19.11
C LEU A 278 11.81 12.82 18.56
N ALA A 279 12.65 13.46 17.73
CA ALA A 279 13.88 12.86 17.20
C ALA A 279 14.91 12.47 18.29
N ALA A 280 14.77 13.00 19.50
CA ALA A 280 15.59 12.63 20.65
C ALA A 280 15.19 11.27 21.27
N ILE A 281 14.06 10.68 20.88
CA ILE A 281 13.63 9.36 21.33
C ILE A 281 14.39 8.32 20.52
N ALA A 282 15.22 7.51 21.20
CA ALA A 282 15.97 6.44 20.56
C ALA A 282 15.05 5.41 19.89
N ASP A 283 15.50 4.86 18.75
CA ASP A 283 14.82 3.80 18.00
C ASP A 283 13.39 4.13 17.52
N LEU A 284 13.05 5.42 17.45
CA LEU A 284 11.80 5.92 16.89
C LEU A 284 12.04 6.56 15.52
N HIS A 285 11.41 6.01 14.48
CA HIS A 285 11.39 6.61 13.15
C HIS A 285 10.15 7.50 12.98
N LEU A 286 10.34 8.72 12.51
CA LEU A 286 9.26 9.67 12.28
C LEU A 286 8.91 9.71 10.80
N THR A 287 7.64 9.52 10.48
CA THR A 287 7.16 9.50 9.09
C THR A 287 5.99 10.45 8.92
N LEU A 288 5.95 11.13 7.78
CA LEU A 288 5.00 12.21 7.50
C LEU A 288 3.58 11.68 7.26
N ASP A 289 3.47 10.67 6.40
CA ASP A 289 2.22 10.17 5.89
C ASP A 289 2.28 8.64 5.64
N PRO A 290 1.19 7.99 5.21
CA PRO A 290 1.17 6.56 4.96
C PRO A 290 2.17 6.06 3.90
N LEU A 291 2.51 6.88 2.90
CA LEU A 291 3.46 6.51 1.85
C LEU A 291 4.88 6.57 2.38
N ASP A 292 5.23 7.62 3.13
CA ASP A 292 6.52 7.76 3.81
C ASP A 292 6.72 6.64 4.85
N ALA A 293 5.66 6.27 5.59
CA ALA A 293 5.67 5.12 6.49
C ALA A 293 5.99 3.81 5.76
N GLN A 294 5.35 3.56 4.60
CA GLN A 294 5.63 2.39 3.79
C GLN A 294 7.09 2.37 3.29
N GLN A 295 7.61 3.51 2.82
CA GLN A 295 8.99 3.64 2.34
C GLN A 295 10.00 3.39 3.47
N CYS A 296 9.77 3.97 4.65
CA CYS A 296 10.60 3.74 5.84
C CYS A 296 10.64 2.24 6.20
N LEU A 297 9.48 1.59 6.27
CA LEU A 297 9.38 0.15 6.56
C LEU A 297 10.10 -0.71 5.51
N HIS A 298 10.00 -0.33 4.23
CA HIS A 298 10.75 -1.00 3.16
C HIS A 298 12.27 -0.83 3.34
N GLY A 299 12.73 0.39 3.63
CA GLY A 299 14.15 0.69 3.88
C GLY A 299 14.74 -0.05 5.09
N LEU A 300 13.92 -0.33 6.09
CA LEU A 300 14.27 -1.14 7.26
C LEU A 300 14.23 -2.66 7.00
N GLY A 301 13.83 -3.10 5.80
CA GLY A 301 13.68 -4.53 5.47
C GLY A 301 12.53 -5.21 6.24
N LEU A 302 11.53 -4.45 6.67
CA LEU A 302 10.39 -4.94 7.45
C LEU A 302 9.20 -5.35 6.57
N LEU A 303 9.24 -5.07 5.27
CA LEU A 303 8.23 -5.46 4.29
C LEU A 303 8.70 -6.65 3.44
N GLY A 304 7.75 -7.45 2.94
CA GLY A 304 8.02 -8.69 2.21
C GLY A 304 8.01 -9.95 3.08
N LEU A 305 8.05 -11.11 2.41
CA LEU A 305 8.18 -12.42 3.02
C LEU A 305 9.58 -12.55 3.64
N GLN A 306 9.66 -12.60 4.97
CA GLN A 306 10.91 -12.91 5.67
C GLN A 306 11.35 -14.33 5.31
N GLY A 307 12.22 -14.43 4.30
CA GLY A 307 12.96 -15.64 3.92
C GLY A 307 14.45 -15.42 3.68
N GLU A 308 14.94 -14.16 3.73
CA GLU A 308 16.34 -13.84 3.43
C GLU A 308 16.98 -12.86 4.43
N LEU A 309 16.60 -12.93 5.71
CA LEU A 309 17.48 -12.39 6.75
C LEU A 309 18.61 -13.38 6.97
N ARG A 310 19.76 -13.06 6.35
CA ARG A 310 21.08 -13.64 6.55
C ARG A 310 21.25 -14.18 7.97
N HIS A 311 21.42 -15.49 8.10
CA HIS A 311 22.11 -16.04 9.25
C HIS A 311 23.52 -15.45 9.26
N ALA A 312 23.74 -14.44 10.12
CA ALA A 312 25.07 -14.18 10.62
C ALA A 312 25.49 -15.43 11.42
N PRO A 313 26.67 -16.03 11.15
CA PRO A 313 27.14 -17.13 11.96
C PRO A 313 27.37 -16.59 13.38
N ILE A 314 26.67 -17.17 14.35
CA ILE A 314 27.01 -17.03 15.75
C ILE A 314 28.33 -17.76 15.91
N ASP A 315 29.41 -16.99 16.04
CA ASP A 315 30.73 -17.47 16.44
C ASP A 315 30.58 -18.10 17.84
N LEU A 316 30.60 -19.43 17.88
CA LEU A 316 30.82 -20.20 19.09
C LEU A 316 32.24 -20.74 19.03
N ALA A 317 33.11 -20.10 19.78
CA ALA A 317 34.39 -20.64 20.22
C ALA A 317 34.66 -20.11 21.65
N PRO A 318 35.43 -20.83 22.48
CA PRO A 318 36.31 -21.96 22.15
C PRO A 318 35.80 -23.34 22.58
#